data_AF-A0A932PUS8-F1
#
_entry.id   AF-A0A932PUS8-F1
#
_cell.length_a   1.000
_cell.length_b   1.000
_cell.length_c   1.000
_cell.angle_alpha   90.00
_cell.angle_beta   90.00
_cell.angle_gamma   90.00
#
_symmetry.space_group_name_H-M   'P 1'
#
loop_
_entity.id
_entity.type
_entity.pdbx_description
1 polymer ?
#
loop_
_entity_poly.entity_id
_entity_poly.type
_entity_poly.pdbx_seq_one_letter_code
_entity_poly.pdbx_strand_id
1 'polypeptide(L)'
;SQAKSASKPHPKDDASLGTPQLNLNKLSDADGLKSGGCPTPAEPILESRSVYTYIGVQVVAETQYGLWRNWPLEKWRELFERLAYVGNHKILLFGFGKEPEITGEHIIDLRGKTTLYELLSIIKNRCRHLVLPDSGILSMVYYLNTSFPIQVVSLWADPNHGILKQNVASPNPQLQHTPLIASERDLNRVSVHAVMECLVPSRPLQHCISYTEIEPQSTLSGVGAILLAGGQGTRAGLKGPKGILSVHGRSLFQWICEKLPEKNFPLAIMTSPLNHEATLSFFKEHHFFGREIFFFPQSLGTILNEKKRPIALGPDGNGSVYKAFVQSGLADQFASRGIELMMIVPIENALADPADATLIAHHRASGAEVTIKCVERKRADEAMGALIEREHRIEILEYLYLKSNETYKYNNTGMMAMDLAFMRKMALVDLPLHWVQKNIQGQSTWKGERFIFDALKYTRKVSAVCYPRELCYAPLKSLDQLSEIEALLERVI
;
A
#
# COMPACT_ATOMS: atom_id res chain seq x y z
N SER A 1 39.47 49.53 62.20
CA SER A 1 40.28 48.75 61.24
C SER A 1 39.47 48.61 59.95
N GLN A 2 39.72 49.40 58.89
CA GLN A 2 40.69 49.13 57.79
C GLN A 2 40.49 47.73 57.17
N ALA A 3 40.37 47.48 55.86
CA ALA A 3 40.66 48.22 54.61
C ALA A 3 39.93 47.52 53.41
N LYS A 4 39.43 48.22 52.36
CA LYS A 4 39.96 48.41 50.96
C LYS A 4 40.15 47.09 50.14
N SER A 5 39.97 46.95 48.81
CA SER A 5 39.71 47.78 47.60
C SER A 5 39.66 46.81 46.38
N ALA A 6 38.74 46.91 45.41
CA ALA A 6 38.84 47.57 44.09
C ALA A 6 39.02 46.67 42.83
N SER A 7 38.25 47.04 41.79
CA SER A 7 38.53 47.10 40.33
C SER A 7 38.20 45.94 39.34
N LYS A 8 37.43 46.37 38.32
CA LYS A 8 36.96 45.87 36.99
C LYS A 8 38.07 45.32 36.05
N PRO A 9 37.80 44.64 34.89
CA PRO A 9 36.89 45.12 33.80
C PRO A 9 36.14 44.10 32.91
N HIS A 10 35.17 44.64 32.14
CA HIS A 10 34.53 44.07 30.95
C HIS A 10 35.44 44.22 29.71
N PRO A 11 35.36 43.29 28.74
CA PRO A 11 35.63 43.59 27.34
C PRO A 11 34.31 43.69 26.54
N LYS A 12 34.19 44.78 25.78
CA LYS A 12 33.40 44.86 24.55
C LYS A 12 34.36 44.49 23.42
N ASP A 13 33.92 43.65 22.48
CA ASP A 13 34.44 43.66 21.12
C ASP A 13 33.28 43.40 20.15
N ASP A 14 33.12 44.36 19.23
CA ASP A 14 32.28 44.32 18.04
C ASP A 14 32.84 43.31 17.04
N ALA A 15 31.98 42.45 16.50
CA ALA A 15 32.26 41.74 15.25
C ALA A 15 30.98 41.68 14.41
N SER A 16 30.96 42.55 13.39
CA SER A 16 30.10 42.60 12.21
C SER A 16 29.26 41.35 11.90
N LEU A 17 27.94 41.49 12.02
CA LEU A 17 26.95 40.60 11.40
C LEU A 17 26.95 40.80 9.88
N GLY A 18 27.72 39.98 9.18
CA GLY A 18 27.48 39.72 7.76
C GLY A 18 26.34 38.71 7.63
N THR A 19 25.14 39.16 7.30
CA THR A 19 24.03 38.30 6.89
C THR A 19 24.28 37.77 5.48
N PRO A 20 24.31 36.44 5.24
CA PRO A 20 24.15 35.91 3.90
C PRO A 20 22.66 36.01 3.57
N GLN A 21 22.27 36.92 2.69
CA GLN A 21 20.93 36.92 2.09
C GLN A 21 20.72 35.58 1.36
N LEU A 22 19.78 34.77 1.85
CA LEU A 22 19.30 33.61 1.12
C LEU A 22 18.52 34.10 -0.11
N ASN A 23 19.00 33.73 -1.28
CA ASN A 23 18.40 34.10 -2.55
C ASN A 23 17.13 33.25 -2.79
N LEU A 24 15.95 33.83 -2.53
CA LEU A 24 14.62 33.21 -2.65
C LEU A 24 14.18 32.92 -4.10
N ASN A 25 15.01 33.22 -5.10
CA ASN A 25 14.66 33.12 -6.53
C ASN A 25 14.82 31.72 -7.16
N LYS A 26 14.93 30.64 -6.38
CA LYS A 26 14.96 29.25 -6.92
C LYS A 26 13.60 28.53 -6.89
N LEU A 27 12.51 29.26 -6.69
CA LEU A 27 11.13 28.76 -6.72
C LEU A 27 10.28 29.35 -7.87
N SER A 28 10.92 30.01 -8.84
CA SER A 28 10.27 30.56 -10.03
C SER A 28 11.08 30.16 -11.26
N ASP A 29 10.72 29.07 -11.90
CA ASP A 29 11.22 28.76 -13.23
C ASP A 29 10.63 29.73 -14.26
N ALA A 30 11.49 30.14 -15.20
CA ALA A 30 11.23 30.62 -16.54
C ALA A 30 9.89 31.32 -16.81
N ASP A 31 9.91 32.66 -16.84
CA ASP A 31 9.49 33.43 -18.02
C ASP A 31 9.81 34.91 -17.80
N GLY A 32 10.44 35.53 -18.79
CA GLY A 32 10.97 36.87 -18.70
C GLY A 32 9.88 37.93 -18.70
N LEU A 33 10.01 38.96 -17.84
CA LEU A 33 9.39 40.25 -18.09
C LEU A 33 10.14 41.40 -17.42
N LYS A 34 10.29 42.47 -18.22
CA LYS A 34 10.94 43.75 -17.91
C LYS A 34 10.14 44.54 -16.87
N SER A 35 10.88 45.38 -16.16
CA SER A 35 10.43 46.38 -15.18
C SER A 35 9.45 47.42 -15.73
N GLY A 36 8.42 47.76 -14.95
CA GLY A 36 7.75 49.07 -15.05
C GLY A 36 6.34 49.12 -14.44
N GLY A 37 6.14 50.02 -13.46
CA GLY A 37 4.83 50.60 -13.13
C GLY A 37 4.04 49.95 -11.99
N CYS A 38 3.67 50.76 -11.00
CA CYS A 38 2.79 50.41 -9.88
C CYS A 38 1.33 50.27 -10.37
N PRO A 39 0.61 49.18 -10.06
CA PRO A 39 -0.84 49.12 -10.25
C PRO A 39 -1.62 49.06 -8.92
N THR A 40 -2.79 49.71 -8.97
CA THR A 40 -3.93 49.72 -8.04
C THR A 40 -4.40 48.32 -7.59
N PRO A 41 -5.21 48.19 -6.51
CA PRO A 41 -5.54 46.89 -5.92
C PRO A 41 -6.31 46.03 -6.90
N ALA A 42 -5.62 45.01 -7.44
CA ALA A 42 -6.17 44.04 -8.36
C ALA A 42 -7.01 42.99 -7.63
N GLU A 43 -8.07 42.56 -8.30
CA GLU A 43 -8.97 41.45 -8.03
C GLU A 43 -8.27 40.16 -7.53
N PRO A 44 -8.98 39.28 -6.81
CA PRO A 44 -8.38 38.13 -6.16
C PRO A 44 -7.68 37.25 -7.20
N ILE A 45 -6.37 37.07 -6.99
CA ILE A 45 -5.53 36.15 -7.73
C ILE A 45 -6.24 34.79 -7.74
N LEU A 46 -6.65 34.32 -8.93
CA LEU A 46 -7.09 32.96 -9.13
C LEU A 46 -6.03 32.04 -8.49
N GLU A 47 -6.42 31.28 -7.47
CA GLU A 47 -5.57 30.27 -6.85
C GLU A 47 -5.06 29.32 -7.94
N SER A 48 -3.80 29.49 -8.35
CA SER A 48 -3.09 28.41 -9.04
C SER A 48 -2.96 27.29 -8.01
N ARG A 49 -3.92 26.36 -8.00
CA ARG A 49 -3.86 25.20 -7.12
C ARG A 49 -2.54 24.50 -7.39
N SER A 50 -1.67 24.48 -6.39
CA SER A 50 -0.43 23.72 -6.43
C SER A 50 -0.74 22.31 -6.91
N VAL A 51 0.06 21.81 -7.85
CA VAL A 51 -0.02 20.42 -8.34
C VAL A 51 0.21 19.41 -7.21
N TYR A 52 0.81 19.85 -6.10
CA TYR A 52 1.08 19.06 -4.90
C TYR A 52 0.23 19.49 -3.70
N THR A 53 -0.16 18.50 -2.89
CA THR A 53 -0.63 18.69 -1.51
C THR A 53 0.58 18.67 -0.56
N TYR A 54 0.83 19.77 0.15
CA TYR A 54 1.93 19.83 1.13
C TYR A 54 1.49 19.36 2.51
N ILE A 55 2.30 18.49 3.10
CA ILE A 55 2.12 17.95 4.46
C ILE A 55 3.30 18.40 5.31
N GLY A 56 3.02 19.20 6.33
CA GLY A 56 4.03 19.63 7.30
C GLY A 56 4.26 18.56 8.37
N VAL A 57 5.52 18.24 8.65
CA VAL A 57 5.87 17.17 9.59
C VAL A 57 6.95 17.64 10.54
N GLN A 58 6.78 17.32 11.83
CA GLN A 58 7.85 17.40 12.81
C GLN A 58 8.21 15.98 13.25
N VAL A 59 9.43 15.54 12.91
CA VAL A 59 9.88 14.17 13.20
C VAL A 59 10.32 14.00 14.65
N VAL A 60 10.95 15.04 15.21
CA VAL A 60 11.50 15.04 16.57
C VAL A 60 10.88 16.18 17.36
N ALA A 61 10.29 15.86 18.50
CA ALA A 61 9.84 16.86 19.48
C ALA A 61 11.05 17.50 20.17
N GLU A 62 11.05 18.82 20.30
CA GLU A 62 12.18 19.64 20.77
C GLU A 62 12.44 19.54 22.29
N THR A 63 11.60 18.78 23.00
CA THR A 63 11.66 18.71 24.46
C THR A 63 12.60 17.60 24.94
N GLN A 64 13.48 17.91 25.91
CA GLN A 64 14.42 16.97 26.54
C GLN A 64 13.77 15.83 27.35
N TYR A 65 12.43 15.74 27.41
CA TYR A 65 11.70 14.87 28.33
C TYR A 65 11.64 13.38 27.95
N GLY A 66 12.48 12.91 27.03
CA GLY A 66 12.70 11.48 26.76
C GLY A 66 12.14 10.96 25.44
N LEU A 67 12.71 9.86 24.95
CA LEU A 67 12.43 9.25 23.64
C LEU A 67 10.97 8.83 23.43
N TRP A 68 10.19 8.68 24.51
CA TRP A 68 8.79 8.25 24.47
C TRP A 68 7.84 9.21 23.74
N ARG A 69 8.27 10.47 23.49
CA ARG A 69 7.50 11.47 22.72
C ARG A 69 7.72 11.42 21.20
N ASN A 70 8.72 10.66 20.74
CA ASN A 70 9.05 10.58 19.33
C ASN A 70 8.47 9.30 18.73
N TRP A 71 7.80 9.46 17.59
CA TRP A 71 7.39 8.31 16.79
C TRP A 71 8.64 7.72 16.10
N PRO A 72 8.77 6.39 16.02
CA PRO A 72 9.98 5.76 15.50
C PRO A 72 10.35 6.18 14.08
N LEU A 73 11.65 6.26 13.81
CA LEU A 73 12.17 6.71 12.52
C LEU A 73 11.75 5.79 11.37
N GLU A 74 11.70 4.48 11.59
CA GLU A 74 11.25 3.50 10.60
C GLU A 74 9.79 3.74 10.19
N LYS A 75 8.95 4.21 11.12
CA LYS A 75 7.56 4.53 10.82
C LYS A 75 7.41 5.84 10.06
N TRP A 76 8.24 6.84 10.36
CA TRP A 76 8.32 8.05 9.55
C TRP A 76 8.71 7.72 8.11
N ARG A 77 9.75 6.90 7.92
CA ARG A 77 10.17 6.44 6.59
C ARG A 77 9.05 5.71 5.87
N GLU A 78 8.40 4.75 6.52
CA GLU A 78 7.26 4.02 5.95
C GLU A 78 6.09 4.96 5.60
N LEU A 79 5.76 5.94 6.45
CA LEU A 79 4.72 6.93 6.18
C LEU A 79 5.06 7.76 4.93
N PHE A 80 6.30 8.23 4.84
CA PHE A 80 6.75 9.09 3.74
C PHE A 80 6.77 8.32 2.42
N GLU A 81 7.25 7.08 2.43
CA GLU A 81 7.14 6.17 1.30
C GLU A 81 5.69 5.98 0.87
N ARG A 82 4.77 5.67 1.79
CA ARG A 82 3.34 5.51 1.45
C ARG A 82 2.72 6.77 0.86
N LEU A 83 3.01 7.94 1.42
CA LEU A 83 2.50 9.23 0.93
C LEU A 83 3.08 9.62 -0.44
N ALA A 84 4.28 9.15 -0.78
CA ALA A 84 4.87 9.38 -2.10
C ALA A 84 4.12 8.65 -3.24
N TYR A 85 3.38 7.59 -2.90
CA TYR A 85 2.67 6.74 -3.87
C TYR A 85 1.15 6.95 -3.92
N VAL A 86 0.61 7.61 -2.90
CA VAL A 86 -0.82 7.95 -2.82
C VAL A 86 -0.92 9.43 -3.11
N GLY A 87 -1.63 9.82 -4.17
CA GLY A 87 -1.75 11.22 -4.58
C GLY A 87 -0.44 11.89 -4.96
N ASN A 88 -0.46 13.23 -4.96
CA ASN A 88 0.69 14.04 -5.30
C ASN A 88 1.13 14.87 -4.08
N HIS A 89 1.89 14.25 -3.18
CA HIS A 89 2.28 14.87 -1.92
C HIS A 89 3.73 15.36 -1.92
N LYS A 90 3.96 16.48 -1.21
CA LYS A 90 5.30 16.91 -0.79
C LYS A 90 5.34 17.07 0.73
N ILE A 91 6.41 16.60 1.33
CA ILE A 91 6.59 16.57 2.78
C ILE A 91 7.53 17.71 3.16
N LEU A 92 7.05 18.61 4.03
CA LEU A 92 7.85 19.71 4.57
C LEU A 92 8.30 19.35 5.98
N LEU A 93 9.61 19.17 6.19
CA LEU A 93 10.12 18.87 7.53
C LEU A 93 10.37 20.15 8.32
N PHE A 94 9.79 20.24 9.51
CA PHE A 94 9.93 21.35 10.45
C PHE A 94 10.62 20.92 11.75
N GLY A 95 11.22 21.89 12.44
CA GLY A 95 11.95 21.69 13.69
C GLY A 95 13.38 22.24 13.62
N PHE A 96 14.20 21.89 14.61
CA PHE A 96 15.60 22.28 14.71
C PHE A 96 16.55 21.16 14.26
N GLY A 97 17.74 21.56 13.80
CA GLY A 97 18.80 20.64 13.39
C GLY A 97 18.52 19.93 12.06
N LYS A 98 19.33 18.92 11.74
CA LYS A 98 19.14 18.05 10.57
C LYS A 98 19.02 16.57 10.93
N GLU A 99 19.11 16.25 12.22
CA GLU A 99 19.05 14.87 12.71
C GLU A 99 17.61 14.50 13.12
N PRO A 100 17.15 13.28 12.80
CA PRO A 100 17.80 12.32 11.90
C PRO A 100 17.80 12.81 10.44
N GLU A 101 18.81 12.42 9.66
CA GLU A 101 18.84 12.68 8.22
C GLU A 101 17.71 11.92 7.53
N ILE A 102 16.88 12.66 6.80
CA ILE A 102 15.75 12.14 6.04
C ILE A 102 15.76 12.80 4.66
N THR A 103 15.96 11.99 3.63
CA THR A 103 16.09 12.42 2.24
C THR A 103 15.08 11.68 1.37
N GLY A 104 14.58 12.36 0.33
CA GLY A 104 13.72 11.77 -0.68
C GLY A 104 13.26 12.83 -1.68
N GLU A 105 12.91 12.42 -2.90
CA GLU A 105 12.51 13.34 -3.97
C GLU A 105 11.25 14.17 -3.63
N HIS A 106 10.41 13.64 -2.74
CA HIS A 106 9.19 14.30 -2.26
C HIS A 106 9.37 15.02 -0.91
N ILE A 107 10.57 15.03 -0.35
CA ILE A 107 10.87 15.63 0.95
C ILE A 107 11.62 16.95 0.76
N ILE A 108 11.11 18.00 1.40
CA ILE A 108 11.74 19.32 1.49
C ILE A 108 12.09 19.55 2.95
N ASP A 109 13.38 19.41 3.28
CA ASP A 109 13.85 19.61 4.65
C ASP A 109 14.04 21.11 4.94
N LEU A 110 13.16 21.68 5.76
CA LEU A 110 13.19 23.08 6.21
C LEU A 110 13.71 23.23 7.65
N ARG A 111 14.11 22.13 8.30
CA ARG A 111 14.59 22.16 9.68
C ARG A 111 15.84 23.03 9.81
N GLY A 112 15.82 23.93 10.79
CA GLY A 112 16.88 24.93 10.99
C GLY A 112 17.05 25.96 9.85
N LYS A 113 16.14 26.01 8.88
CA LYS A 113 16.19 26.94 7.72
C LYS A 113 15.11 28.02 7.75
N THR A 114 14.21 27.97 8.73
CA THR A 114 13.09 28.90 8.87
C THR A 114 13.11 29.56 10.24
N THR A 115 12.85 30.85 10.27
CA THR A 115 12.41 31.55 11.48
C THR A 115 11.00 31.09 11.90
N LEU A 116 10.58 31.45 13.11
CA LEU A 116 9.23 31.14 13.59
C LEU A 116 8.13 31.69 12.67
N TYR A 117 8.26 32.95 12.23
CA TYR A 117 7.26 33.59 11.38
C TYR A 117 7.21 32.98 9.98
N GLU A 118 8.36 32.60 9.41
CA GLU A 118 8.41 31.89 8.13
C GLU A 118 7.75 30.52 8.23
N LEU A 119 8.03 29.76 9.30
CA LEU A 119 7.39 28.47 9.55
C LEU A 119 5.86 28.60 9.62
N LEU A 120 5.34 29.54 10.43
CA LEU A 120 3.90 29.76 10.56
C LEU A 120 3.27 30.23 9.24
N SER A 121 3.98 31.08 8.48
CA SER A 121 3.55 31.53 7.15
C SER A 121 3.48 30.37 6.16
N ILE A 122 4.48 29.49 6.13
CA ILE A 122 4.49 28.30 5.25
C ILE A 122 3.34 27.37 5.64
N ILE A 123 3.17 27.08 6.93
CA ILE A 123 2.07 26.22 7.40
C ILE A 123 0.72 26.78 6.98
N LYS A 124 0.47 28.07 7.25
CA LYS A 124 -0.82 28.72 6.93
C LYS A 124 -1.11 28.73 5.43
N ASN A 125 -0.12 29.02 4.60
CA ASN A 125 -0.33 29.30 3.19
C ASN A 125 -0.07 28.11 2.26
N ARG A 126 0.61 27.05 2.73
CA ARG A 126 1.02 25.92 1.88
C ARG A 126 0.57 24.57 2.40
N CYS A 127 0.61 24.33 3.71
CA CYS A 127 0.24 23.02 4.26
C CYS A 127 -1.26 22.82 4.28
N ARG A 128 -1.72 21.66 3.81
CA ARG A 128 -3.11 21.20 3.99
C ARG A 128 -3.26 20.30 5.20
N HIS A 129 -2.19 19.56 5.52
CA HIS A 129 -2.13 18.66 6.65
C HIS A 129 -0.85 18.88 7.47
N LEU A 130 -0.92 18.57 8.76
CA LEU A 130 0.23 18.49 9.65
C LEU A 130 0.25 17.13 10.37
N VAL A 131 1.44 16.56 10.52
CA VAL A 131 1.69 15.41 11.42
C VAL A 131 2.72 15.82 12.46
N LEU A 132 2.27 16.00 13.71
CA LEU A 132 3.10 16.58 14.76
C LEU A 132 3.05 15.74 16.05
N PRO A 133 4.16 15.49 16.73
CA PRO A 133 4.14 15.01 18.11
C PRO A 133 3.65 16.11 19.06
N ASP A 134 3.43 15.76 20.33
CA ASP A 134 3.27 16.75 21.41
C ASP A 134 4.49 17.69 21.46
N SER A 135 4.34 18.90 20.92
CA SER A 135 5.44 19.80 20.58
C SER A 135 5.07 21.28 20.65
N GLY A 136 6.10 22.13 20.61
CA GLY A 136 5.94 23.58 20.49
C GLY A 136 5.25 23.97 19.19
N ILE A 137 5.63 23.36 18.05
CA ILE A 137 5.01 23.64 16.75
C ILE A 137 3.50 23.32 16.79
N LEU A 138 3.12 22.17 17.35
CA LEU A 138 1.71 21.82 17.53
C LEU A 138 0.97 22.87 18.34
N SER A 139 1.54 23.30 19.47
CA SER A 139 0.94 24.30 20.35
C SER A 139 0.79 25.66 19.63
N MET A 140 1.81 26.10 18.90
CA MET A 140 1.80 27.38 18.17
C MET A 140 0.77 27.40 17.05
N VAL A 141 0.64 26.32 16.28
CA VAL A 141 -0.38 26.22 15.23
C VAL A 141 -1.77 26.12 15.83
N TYR A 142 -1.95 25.32 16.88
CA TYR A 142 -3.25 25.09 17.51
C TYR A 142 -3.83 26.36 18.15
N TYR A 143 -2.99 27.22 18.73
CA TYR A 143 -3.42 28.50 19.33
C TYR A 143 -3.30 29.72 18.40
N LEU A 144 -2.96 29.51 17.12
CA LEU A 144 -2.88 30.61 16.17
C LEU A 144 -4.28 31.19 15.91
N ASN A 145 -4.54 32.39 16.41
CA ASN A 145 -5.82 33.09 16.24
C ASN A 145 -5.95 33.68 14.84
N THR A 146 -6.07 32.81 13.84
CA THR A 146 -6.24 33.17 12.43
C THR A 146 -7.03 32.05 11.75
N SER A 147 -8.01 32.41 10.93
CA SER A 147 -8.84 31.44 10.21
C SER A 147 -8.14 30.97 8.94
N PHE A 148 -7.89 29.66 8.82
CA PHE A 148 -7.38 29.01 7.61
C PHE A 148 -7.59 27.49 7.69
N PRO A 149 -7.88 26.81 6.57
CA PRO A 149 -8.12 25.37 6.57
C PRO A 149 -6.82 24.61 6.87
N ILE A 150 -6.83 23.79 7.92
CA ILE A 150 -5.69 22.94 8.26
C ILE A 150 -6.18 21.69 9.00
N GLN A 151 -5.70 20.52 8.59
CA GLN A 151 -5.93 19.29 9.33
C GLN A 151 -4.67 18.89 10.10
N VAL A 152 -4.81 18.63 11.40
CA VAL A 152 -3.70 18.31 12.29
C VAL A 152 -3.88 16.91 12.84
N VAL A 153 -3.00 15.99 12.43
CA VAL A 153 -2.87 14.67 13.03
C VAL A 153 -1.76 14.75 14.08
N SER A 154 -2.11 14.60 15.35
CA SER A 154 -1.13 14.71 16.43
C SER A 154 -0.86 13.36 17.09
N LEU A 155 0.40 13.06 17.38
CA LEU A 155 0.85 11.79 17.95
C LEU A 155 1.12 11.94 19.46
N TRP A 156 0.46 11.11 20.27
CA TRP A 156 0.51 11.21 21.73
C TRP A 156 0.86 9.88 22.39
N ALA A 157 1.91 9.87 23.20
CA ALA A 157 2.14 8.80 24.16
C ALA A 157 1.31 8.98 25.44
N ASP A 158 1.11 10.22 25.90
CA ASP A 158 0.32 10.50 27.11
C ASP A 158 -0.66 11.64 26.84
N PRO A 159 -1.99 11.40 26.89
CA PRO A 159 -2.99 12.43 26.61
C PRO A 159 -3.10 13.49 27.72
N ASN A 160 -2.43 13.31 28.87
CA ASN A 160 -2.48 14.25 29.99
C ASN A 160 -1.46 15.39 29.87
N HIS A 161 -1.01 15.73 28.66
CA HIS A 161 -0.05 16.81 28.38
C HIS A 161 -0.56 17.76 27.28
N GLY A 162 0.15 18.89 27.13
CA GLY A 162 -0.03 19.82 26.02
C GLY A 162 -1.47 20.29 25.80
N ILE A 163 -1.85 20.42 24.53
CA ILE A 163 -3.18 20.89 24.11
C ILE A 163 -4.30 19.94 24.55
N LEU A 164 -4.04 18.63 24.67
CA LEU A 164 -5.05 17.66 25.12
C LEU A 164 -5.38 17.83 26.60
N LYS A 165 -4.38 18.05 27.46
CA LYS A 165 -4.60 18.36 28.89
C LYS A 165 -5.38 19.65 29.07
N GLN A 166 -5.03 20.68 28.29
CA GLN A 166 -5.68 21.98 28.38
C GLN A 166 -7.15 21.89 27.96
N ASN A 167 -7.47 21.03 26.97
CA ASN A 167 -8.82 20.76 26.51
C ASN A 167 -9.59 22.05 26.13
N VAL A 168 -8.87 23.00 25.51
CA VAL A 168 -9.42 24.25 24.99
C VAL A 168 -9.52 24.15 23.48
N ALA A 169 -10.60 24.65 22.89
CA ALA A 169 -10.75 24.70 21.43
C ALA A 169 -9.72 25.64 20.79
N SER A 170 -9.26 25.29 19.59
CA SER A 170 -8.44 26.18 18.76
C SER A 170 -9.22 27.46 18.41
N PRO A 171 -8.61 28.65 18.48
CA PRO A 171 -9.23 29.89 17.99
C PRO A 171 -9.31 29.95 16.46
N ASN A 172 -8.59 29.09 15.72
CA ASN A 172 -8.83 28.88 14.29
C ASN A 172 -10.05 27.94 14.12
N PRO A 173 -11.21 28.43 13.64
CA PRO A 173 -12.43 27.63 13.52
C PRO A 173 -12.38 26.58 12.38
N GLN A 174 -11.41 26.69 11.48
CA GLN A 174 -11.21 25.76 10.36
C GLN A 174 -10.16 24.68 10.66
N LEU A 175 -9.52 24.72 11.84
CA LEU A 175 -8.58 23.70 12.26
C LEU A 175 -9.33 22.42 12.64
N GLN A 176 -8.99 21.31 11.98
CA GLN A 176 -9.49 19.98 12.32
C GLN A 176 -8.39 19.21 13.04
N HIS A 177 -8.59 18.87 14.31
CA HIS A 177 -7.61 18.16 15.13
C HIS A 177 -8.01 16.71 15.33
N THR A 178 -7.11 15.79 14.98
CA THR A 178 -7.27 14.34 15.18
C THR A 178 -6.10 13.80 16.02
N PRO A 179 -6.30 13.58 17.33
CA PRO A 179 -5.27 12.99 18.17
C PRO A 179 -5.23 11.46 18.03
N LEU A 180 -4.03 10.92 17.77
CA LEU A 180 -3.73 9.49 17.84
C LEU A 180 -2.99 9.20 19.13
N ILE A 181 -3.67 8.52 20.05
CA ILE A 181 -3.17 8.21 21.40
C ILE A 181 -2.66 6.77 21.42
N ALA A 182 -1.39 6.59 21.77
CA ALA A 182 -0.78 5.28 21.95
C ALA A 182 -1.34 4.55 23.17
N SER A 183 -1.55 3.24 23.04
CA SER A 183 -1.76 2.39 24.20
C SER A 183 -0.47 2.21 25.00
N GLU A 184 -0.58 2.07 26.33
CA GLU A 184 0.56 1.83 27.23
C GLU A 184 1.69 2.88 27.16
N ARG A 185 1.39 4.10 26.69
CA ARG A 185 2.36 5.18 26.46
C ARG A 185 3.48 4.84 25.48
N ASP A 186 3.23 3.91 24.56
CA ASP A 186 4.22 3.46 23.58
C ASP A 186 3.82 3.88 22.15
N LEU A 187 4.46 4.94 21.64
CA LEU A 187 4.25 5.42 20.27
C LEU A 187 4.59 4.37 19.19
N ASN A 188 5.34 3.31 19.52
CA ASN A 188 5.51 2.15 18.64
C ASN A 188 4.20 1.41 18.37
N ARG A 189 3.12 1.71 19.07
CA ARG A 189 1.80 1.11 18.84
C ARG A 189 0.89 1.92 17.91
N VAL A 190 1.18 3.20 17.68
CA VAL A 190 0.46 3.98 16.67
C VAL A 190 0.93 3.54 15.29
N SER A 191 0.09 2.86 14.51
CA SER A 191 0.46 2.34 13.20
C SER A 191 0.53 3.44 12.14
N VAL A 192 1.36 3.23 11.11
CA VAL A 192 1.40 4.12 9.94
C VAL A 192 0.04 4.16 9.24
N HIS A 193 -0.67 3.03 9.23
CA HIS A 193 -2.04 2.96 8.70
C HIS A 193 -2.99 3.92 9.41
N ALA A 194 -2.94 4.04 10.75
CA ALA A 194 -3.79 4.98 11.47
C ALA A 194 -3.53 6.44 11.06
N VAL A 195 -2.25 6.81 10.86
CA VAL A 195 -1.89 8.16 10.38
C VAL A 195 -2.39 8.36 8.93
N MET A 196 -2.20 7.38 8.06
CA MET A 196 -2.68 7.42 6.67
C MET A 196 -4.21 7.55 6.59
N GLU A 197 -4.97 6.84 7.43
CA GLU A 197 -6.43 6.97 7.47
C GLU A 197 -6.89 8.36 7.89
N CYS A 198 -6.11 9.06 8.72
CA CYS A 198 -6.40 10.46 9.05
C CYS A 198 -6.07 11.41 7.89
N LEU A 199 -4.92 11.23 7.23
CA LEU A 199 -4.44 12.15 6.19
C LEU A 199 -5.18 11.96 4.86
N VAL A 200 -5.29 10.72 4.42
CA VAL A 200 -5.79 10.32 3.10
C VAL A 200 -6.75 9.14 3.28
N PRO A 201 -7.93 9.36 3.90
CA PRO A 201 -8.85 8.27 4.25
C PRO A 201 -9.27 7.48 3.01
N SER A 202 -9.32 6.15 3.14
CA SER A 202 -9.97 5.32 2.12
C SER A 202 -11.48 5.31 2.31
N ARG A 203 -12.19 5.07 1.21
CA ARG A 203 -13.64 4.87 1.19
C ARG A 203 -13.96 3.59 0.43
N PRO A 204 -15.09 2.93 0.70
CA PRO A 204 -15.56 1.86 -0.16
C PRO A 204 -15.62 2.29 -1.63
N LEU A 205 -15.11 1.46 -2.55
CA LEU A 205 -15.19 1.74 -3.97
C LEU A 205 -16.66 1.84 -4.40
N GLN A 206 -17.03 2.96 -5.02
CA GLN A 206 -18.44 3.24 -5.32
C GLN A 206 -18.91 2.66 -6.64
N HIS A 207 -18.04 2.63 -7.64
CA HIS A 207 -18.35 2.22 -9.00
C HIS A 207 -17.25 1.30 -9.54
N CYS A 208 -17.67 0.23 -10.20
CA CYS A 208 -16.83 -0.69 -10.94
C CYS A 208 -17.58 -1.03 -12.23
N ILE A 209 -16.88 -1.06 -13.37
CA ILE A 209 -17.51 -1.40 -14.66
C ILE A 209 -18.04 -2.84 -14.60
N SER A 210 -19.25 -3.07 -15.10
CA SER A 210 -19.78 -4.43 -15.21
C SER A 210 -19.10 -5.17 -16.35
N TYR A 211 -18.84 -6.46 -16.18
CA TYR A 211 -18.32 -7.31 -17.25
C TYR A 211 -19.23 -7.31 -18.51
N THR A 212 -20.54 -7.07 -18.35
CA THR A 212 -21.51 -6.99 -19.46
C THR A 212 -21.32 -5.76 -20.35
N GLU A 213 -20.60 -4.74 -19.86
CA GLU A 213 -20.33 -3.50 -20.59
C GLU A 213 -19.06 -3.59 -21.44
N ILE A 214 -18.34 -4.72 -21.39
CA ILE A 214 -17.06 -4.89 -22.04
C ILE A 214 -17.20 -5.95 -23.14
N GLU A 215 -16.92 -5.53 -24.37
CA GLU A 215 -16.79 -6.44 -25.49
C GLU A 215 -15.54 -7.33 -25.33
N PRO A 216 -15.67 -8.67 -25.36
CA PRO A 216 -14.53 -9.57 -25.23
C PRO A 216 -13.51 -9.39 -26.36
N GLN A 217 -12.23 -9.58 -26.05
CA GLN A 217 -11.21 -9.49 -27.08
C GLN A 217 -11.21 -10.73 -27.99
N SER A 218 -11.13 -10.50 -29.31
CA SER A 218 -11.08 -11.58 -30.30
C SER A 218 -9.73 -12.32 -30.37
N THR A 219 -8.64 -11.71 -29.87
CA THR A 219 -7.29 -12.30 -29.90
C THR A 219 -6.60 -12.27 -28.54
N LEU A 220 -6.07 -13.41 -28.12
CA LEU A 220 -5.29 -13.58 -26.87
C LEU A 220 -3.77 -13.47 -27.09
N SER A 221 -3.34 -12.88 -28.22
CA SER A 221 -1.93 -12.65 -28.52
C SER A 221 -1.25 -11.84 -27.42
N GLY A 222 -0.01 -12.16 -27.08
CA GLY A 222 0.78 -11.45 -26.07
C GLY A 222 0.35 -11.70 -24.62
N VAL A 223 -0.53 -12.68 -24.37
CA VAL A 223 -1.02 -13.02 -23.03
C VAL A 223 -0.45 -14.36 -22.55
N GLY A 224 0.03 -14.39 -21.31
CA GLY A 224 0.35 -15.60 -20.57
C GLY A 224 -0.40 -15.65 -19.23
N ALA A 225 -0.29 -16.77 -18.51
CA ALA A 225 -0.90 -16.93 -17.19
C ALA A 225 0.10 -17.41 -16.14
N ILE A 226 -0.09 -16.94 -14.90
CA ILE A 226 0.56 -17.46 -13.71
C ILE A 226 -0.49 -18.03 -12.77
N LEU A 227 -0.36 -19.32 -12.48
CA LEU A 227 -1.18 -20.02 -11.51
C LEU A 227 -0.50 -20.01 -10.14
N LEU A 228 -1.15 -19.41 -9.14
CA LEU A 228 -0.68 -19.35 -7.77
C LEU A 228 -1.04 -20.66 -7.04
N ALA A 229 -0.13 -21.64 -7.05
CA ALA A 229 -0.32 -23.00 -6.52
C ALA A 229 0.57 -23.34 -5.32
N GLY A 230 1.01 -22.32 -4.56
CA GLY A 230 1.87 -22.48 -3.38
C GLY A 230 1.22 -23.15 -2.16
N GLY A 231 -0.12 -23.18 -2.13
CA GLY A 231 -0.88 -23.69 -0.99
C GLY A 231 -0.86 -25.21 -0.88
N GLN A 232 -0.86 -25.71 0.36
CA GLN A 232 -1.14 -27.11 0.66
C GLN A 232 -2.64 -27.34 0.89
N GLY A 233 -3.13 -28.52 0.49
CA GLY A 233 -4.52 -28.94 0.63
C GLY A 233 -4.92 -29.39 2.04
N THR A 234 -4.11 -29.10 3.07
CA THR A 234 -4.25 -29.68 4.42
C THR A 234 -5.61 -29.40 5.06
N ARG A 235 -6.22 -28.23 4.79
CA ARG A 235 -7.58 -27.88 5.28
C ARG A 235 -8.69 -28.74 4.68
N ALA A 236 -8.47 -29.30 3.49
CA ALA A 236 -9.39 -30.23 2.84
C ALA A 236 -9.02 -31.70 3.15
N GLY A 237 -8.20 -31.96 4.17
CA GLY A 237 -7.76 -33.32 4.55
C GLY A 237 -6.71 -33.92 3.62
N LEU A 238 -6.23 -33.18 2.62
CA LEU A 238 -5.29 -33.67 1.62
C LEU A 238 -3.83 -33.43 2.04
N LYS A 239 -3.01 -34.48 2.05
CA LYS A 239 -1.55 -34.38 2.12
C LYS A 239 -0.99 -34.14 0.71
N GLY A 240 -0.86 -32.88 0.31
CA GLY A 240 -0.34 -32.54 -1.02
C GLY A 240 -0.68 -31.14 -1.51
N PRO A 241 -0.28 -30.80 -2.75
CA PRO A 241 -0.64 -29.53 -3.39
C PRO A 241 -2.15 -29.41 -3.55
N LYS A 242 -2.71 -28.22 -3.29
CA LYS A 242 -4.16 -27.99 -3.37
C LYS A 242 -4.75 -28.26 -4.76
N GLY A 243 -3.97 -28.07 -5.82
CA GLY A 243 -4.43 -28.25 -7.20
C GLY A 243 -4.81 -29.68 -7.61
N ILE A 244 -4.48 -30.70 -6.81
CA ILE A 244 -4.90 -32.09 -7.07
C ILE A 244 -6.28 -32.42 -6.51
N LEU A 245 -6.90 -31.50 -5.75
CA LEU A 245 -8.27 -31.67 -5.29
C LEU A 245 -9.18 -31.87 -6.51
N SER A 246 -10.06 -32.86 -6.41
CA SER A 246 -10.93 -33.30 -7.50
C SER A 246 -12.31 -32.69 -7.36
N VAL A 247 -12.84 -32.21 -8.49
CA VAL A 247 -14.20 -31.69 -8.66
C VAL A 247 -14.75 -32.31 -9.95
N HIS A 248 -15.88 -33.01 -9.89
CA HIS A 248 -16.39 -33.82 -11.01
C HIS A 248 -15.36 -34.82 -11.58
N GLY A 249 -14.57 -35.44 -10.69
CA GLY A 249 -13.55 -36.42 -11.09
C GLY A 249 -12.32 -35.83 -11.79
N ARG A 250 -12.24 -34.50 -11.95
CA ARG A 250 -11.08 -33.79 -12.55
C ARG A 250 -10.38 -32.97 -11.48
N SER A 251 -9.05 -32.97 -11.51
CA SER A 251 -8.27 -32.11 -10.61
C SER A 251 -8.46 -30.63 -10.94
N LEU A 252 -8.30 -29.73 -9.96
CA LEU A 252 -8.28 -28.28 -10.23
C LEU A 252 -7.21 -27.89 -11.26
N PHE A 253 -6.05 -28.56 -11.26
CA PHE A 253 -5.03 -28.38 -12.29
C PHE A 253 -5.56 -28.73 -13.70
N GLN A 254 -6.28 -29.85 -13.82
CA GLN A 254 -6.91 -30.26 -15.07
C GLN A 254 -7.95 -29.23 -15.53
N TRP A 255 -8.82 -28.77 -14.63
CA TRP A 255 -9.83 -27.73 -14.94
C TRP A 255 -9.20 -26.46 -15.52
N ILE A 256 -8.12 -25.95 -14.89
CA ILE A 256 -7.41 -24.76 -15.39
C ILE A 256 -6.77 -25.06 -16.75
N CYS A 257 -6.16 -26.22 -16.92
CA CYS A 257 -5.56 -26.60 -18.19
C CYS A 257 -6.64 -26.68 -19.28
N GLU A 258 -7.76 -27.34 -19.08
CA GLU A 258 -8.81 -27.50 -20.10
C GLU A 258 -9.38 -26.17 -20.61
N LYS A 259 -9.44 -25.13 -19.77
CA LYS A 259 -9.93 -23.79 -20.14
C LYS A 259 -8.97 -22.97 -21.01
N LEU A 260 -7.70 -23.36 -21.12
CA LEU A 260 -6.74 -22.62 -21.93
C LEU A 260 -6.98 -22.81 -23.44
N PRO A 261 -6.92 -21.74 -24.25
CA PRO A 261 -7.37 -21.74 -25.64
C PRO A 261 -6.52 -22.62 -26.58
N GLU A 262 -5.22 -22.71 -26.33
CA GLU A 262 -4.27 -23.42 -27.19
C GLU A 262 -3.19 -24.14 -26.39
N LYS A 263 -2.59 -25.19 -26.96
CA LYS A 263 -1.61 -26.05 -26.27
C LYS A 263 -0.34 -25.30 -25.83
N ASN A 264 0.02 -24.27 -26.58
CA ASN A 264 1.23 -23.47 -26.38
C ASN A 264 0.97 -22.16 -25.62
N PHE A 265 -0.23 -21.97 -25.08
CA PHE A 265 -0.54 -20.79 -24.27
C PHE A 265 0.41 -20.76 -23.06
N PRO A 266 1.24 -19.71 -22.88
CA PRO A 266 2.27 -19.72 -21.84
C PRO A 266 1.66 -19.77 -20.43
N LEU A 267 1.82 -20.91 -19.76
CA LEU A 267 1.36 -21.12 -18.39
C LEU A 267 2.55 -21.38 -17.47
N ALA A 268 2.72 -20.53 -16.46
CA ALA A 268 3.67 -20.76 -15.38
C ALA A 268 2.93 -21.08 -14.06
N ILE A 269 3.37 -22.10 -13.34
CA ILE A 269 2.79 -22.54 -12.09
C ILE A 269 3.75 -22.21 -10.94
N MET A 270 3.33 -21.28 -10.09
CA MET A 270 4.07 -20.92 -8.88
C MET A 270 3.76 -21.94 -7.78
N THR A 271 4.74 -22.75 -7.40
CA THR A 271 4.61 -23.71 -6.29
C THR A 271 5.20 -23.13 -5.01
N SER A 272 5.24 -23.93 -3.94
CA SER A 272 6.16 -23.74 -2.82
C SER A 272 7.22 -24.83 -2.84
N PRO A 273 8.39 -24.63 -2.20
CA PRO A 273 9.37 -25.70 -2.05
C PRO A 273 8.79 -26.96 -1.37
N LEU A 274 7.74 -26.80 -0.55
CA LEU A 274 7.08 -27.90 0.15
C LEU A 274 6.15 -28.75 -0.72
N ASN A 275 5.73 -28.26 -1.90
CA ASN A 275 4.84 -29.00 -2.79
C ASN A 275 5.34 -29.12 -4.23
N HIS A 276 6.52 -28.54 -4.55
CA HIS A 276 7.07 -28.48 -5.91
C HIS A 276 7.20 -29.86 -6.57
N GLU A 277 7.90 -30.81 -5.92
CA GLU A 277 8.13 -32.15 -6.48
C GLU A 277 6.83 -32.94 -6.65
N ALA A 278 5.90 -32.83 -5.70
CA ALA A 278 4.59 -33.48 -5.77
C ALA A 278 3.77 -32.92 -6.94
N THR A 279 3.78 -31.60 -7.13
CA THR A 279 3.12 -30.96 -8.27
C THR A 279 3.76 -31.40 -9.60
N LEU A 280 5.09 -31.37 -9.72
CA LEU A 280 5.78 -31.83 -10.92
C LEU A 280 5.48 -33.30 -11.26
N SER A 281 5.48 -34.16 -10.25
CA SER A 281 5.19 -35.59 -10.42
C SER A 281 3.77 -35.81 -10.93
N PHE A 282 2.79 -35.11 -10.35
CA PHE A 282 1.39 -35.14 -10.80
C PHE A 282 1.26 -34.72 -12.27
N PHE A 283 1.86 -33.59 -12.66
CA PHE A 283 1.81 -33.16 -14.07
C PHE A 283 2.51 -34.16 -15.00
N LYS A 284 3.63 -34.77 -14.61
CA LYS A 284 4.31 -35.80 -15.41
C LYS A 284 3.43 -37.04 -15.61
N GLU A 285 2.78 -37.52 -14.56
CA GLU A 285 1.85 -38.66 -14.60
C GLU A 285 0.68 -38.41 -15.56
N HIS A 286 0.18 -37.17 -15.60
CA HIS A 286 -0.89 -36.76 -16.50
C HIS A 286 -0.39 -36.18 -17.84
N HIS A 287 0.86 -36.44 -18.22
CA HIS A 287 1.46 -35.97 -19.48
C HIS A 287 1.27 -34.46 -19.74
N PHE A 288 1.39 -33.66 -18.68
CA PHE A 288 1.18 -32.20 -18.63
C PHE A 288 -0.17 -31.75 -19.21
N PHE A 289 -1.16 -32.65 -19.24
CA PHE A 289 -2.46 -32.44 -19.92
C PHE A 289 -2.30 -32.00 -21.39
N GLY A 290 -1.19 -32.40 -22.04
CA GLY A 290 -0.87 -32.05 -23.42
C GLY A 290 -0.46 -30.59 -23.64
N ARG A 291 0.02 -29.89 -22.60
CA ARG A 291 0.39 -28.47 -22.64
C ARG A 291 1.85 -28.22 -22.31
N GLU A 292 2.39 -27.10 -22.79
CA GLU A 292 3.66 -26.58 -22.31
C GLU A 292 3.45 -25.82 -21.00
N ILE A 293 4.06 -26.30 -19.92
CA ILE A 293 3.87 -25.76 -18.56
C ILE A 293 5.22 -25.51 -17.92
N PHE A 294 5.39 -24.31 -17.37
CA PHE A 294 6.58 -23.90 -16.64
C PHE A 294 6.32 -23.95 -15.14
N PHE A 295 7.34 -24.27 -14.34
CA PHE A 295 7.20 -24.35 -12.89
C PHE A 295 8.30 -23.51 -12.24
N PHE A 296 7.92 -22.77 -11.19
CA PHE A 296 8.88 -22.03 -10.39
C PHE A 296 8.45 -22.02 -8.92
N PRO A 297 9.33 -22.36 -7.97
CA PRO A 297 8.99 -22.31 -6.56
C PRO A 297 9.07 -20.87 -6.04
N GLN A 298 8.13 -20.51 -5.17
CA GLN A 298 8.24 -19.30 -4.36
C GLN A 298 9.25 -19.46 -3.21
N SER A 299 9.49 -18.39 -2.44
CA SER A 299 10.36 -18.45 -1.26
C SER A 299 9.66 -19.05 -0.03
N LEU A 300 10.45 -19.42 0.97
CA LEU A 300 9.93 -19.76 2.29
C LEU A 300 10.13 -18.60 3.27
N GLY A 301 9.14 -18.37 4.10
CA GLY A 301 9.14 -17.42 5.20
C GLY A 301 9.16 -18.14 6.55
N THR A 302 9.56 -17.41 7.58
CA THR A 302 9.62 -17.93 8.95
C THR A 302 8.23 -18.06 9.57
N ILE A 303 8.01 -19.17 10.26
CA ILE A 303 6.87 -19.39 11.16
C ILE A 303 7.39 -19.26 12.59
N LEU A 304 6.72 -18.42 13.38
CA LEU A 304 7.03 -18.17 14.78
C LEU A 304 5.98 -18.81 15.70
N ASN A 305 6.38 -19.21 16.90
CA ASN A 305 5.43 -19.52 17.97
C ASN A 305 4.90 -18.26 18.66
N GLU A 306 4.03 -18.42 19.66
CA GLU A 306 3.49 -17.32 20.48
C GLU A 306 4.56 -16.46 21.16
N LYS A 307 5.72 -17.05 21.47
CA LYS A 307 6.88 -16.34 22.06
C LYS A 307 7.79 -15.69 21.00
N LYS A 308 7.31 -15.55 19.76
CA LYS A 308 8.03 -14.98 18.60
C LYS A 308 9.35 -15.69 18.28
N ARG A 309 9.49 -16.97 18.64
CA ARG A 309 10.66 -17.79 18.29
C ARG A 309 10.41 -18.56 17.00
N PRO A 310 11.38 -18.63 16.08
CA PRO A 310 11.29 -19.47 14.88
C PRO A 310 11.05 -20.94 15.25
N ILE A 311 10.07 -21.57 14.60
CA ILE A 311 9.73 -22.99 14.79
C ILE A 311 9.70 -23.80 13.49
N ALA A 312 9.45 -23.15 12.36
CA ALA A 312 9.36 -23.79 11.06
C ALA A 312 9.52 -22.77 9.92
N LEU A 313 9.58 -23.28 8.70
CA LEU A 313 9.47 -22.50 7.47
C LEU A 313 8.18 -22.89 6.74
N GLY A 314 7.55 -21.92 6.07
CA GLY A 314 6.39 -22.14 5.23
C GLY A 314 6.36 -21.20 4.04
N PRO A 315 5.44 -21.37 3.07
CA PRO A 315 5.35 -20.50 1.90
C PRO A 315 5.20 -19.04 2.32
N ASP A 316 5.98 -18.12 1.78
CA ASP A 316 6.05 -16.71 2.23
C ASP A 316 4.93 -15.82 1.69
N GLY A 317 3.87 -16.39 1.12
CA GLY A 317 2.70 -15.68 0.62
C GLY A 317 2.74 -15.44 -0.88
N ASN A 318 1.60 -15.08 -1.48
CA ASN A 318 1.48 -14.94 -2.93
C ASN A 318 2.21 -13.70 -3.50
N GLY A 319 2.58 -12.73 -2.67
CA GLY A 319 3.36 -11.56 -3.07
C GLY A 319 4.78 -11.89 -3.53
N SER A 320 5.30 -13.08 -3.22
CA SER A 320 6.59 -13.55 -3.71
C SER A 320 6.61 -13.83 -5.22
N VAL A 321 5.44 -13.87 -5.88
CA VAL A 321 5.31 -14.13 -7.32
C VAL A 321 6.20 -13.23 -8.16
N TYR A 322 6.28 -11.93 -7.83
CA TYR A 322 7.07 -10.96 -8.59
C TYR A 322 8.55 -11.36 -8.65
N LYS A 323 9.14 -11.56 -7.46
CA LYS A 323 10.54 -11.89 -7.32
C LYS A 323 10.84 -13.30 -7.84
N ALA A 324 10.03 -14.28 -7.48
CA ALA A 324 10.24 -15.68 -7.86
C ALA A 324 10.12 -15.89 -9.38
N PHE A 325 9.14 -15.25 -10.03
CA PHE A 325 8.94 -15.35 -11.47
C PHE A 325 10.11 -14.75 -12.25
N VAL A 326 10.58 -13.56 -11.86
CA VAL A 326 11.75 -12.92 -12.51
C VAL A 326 13.03 -13.70 -12.25
N GLN A 327 13.29 -14.12 -11.01
CA GLN A 327 14.50 -14.86 -10.65
C GLN A 327 14.59 -16.24 -11.32
N SER A 328 13.45 -16.84 -11.66
CA SER A 328 13.42 -18.09 -12.42
C SER A 328 13.84 -17.94 -13.89
N GLY A 329 13.96 -16.71 -14.40
CA GLY A 329 14.21 -16.41 -15.82
C GLY A 329 12.95 -16.51 -16.69
N LEU A 330 11.82 -16.97 -16.16
CA LEU A 330 10.57 -17.13 -16.91
C LEU A 330 10.00 -15.79 -17.39
N ALA A 331 10.20 -14.70 -16.65
CA ALA A 331 9.78 -13.37 -17.10
C ALA A 331 10.47 -12.96 -18.41
N ASP A 332 11.78 -13.20 -18.53
CA ASP A 332 12.54 -12.90 -19.75
C ASP A 332 12.20 -13.88 -20.88
N GLN A 333 12.00 -15.17 -20.53
CA GLN A 333 11.56 -16.18 -21.49
C GLN A 333 10.18 -15.82 -22.08
N PHE A 334 9.22 -15.41 -21.25
CA PHE A 334 7.87 -15.03 -21.70
C PHE A 334 7.94 -13.74 -22.52
N ALA A 335 8.71 -12.74 -22.10
CA ALA A 335 8.94 -11.52 -22.88
C ALA A 335 9.54 -11.81 -24.27
N SER A 336 10.50 -12.74 -24.36
CA SER A 336 11.10 -13.14 -25.65
C SER A 336 10.11 -13.82 -26.61
N ARG A 337 8.99 -14.34 -26.09
CA ARG A 337 7.88 -14.92 -26.84
C ARG A 337 6.79 -13.89 -27.18
N GLY A 338 7.05 -12.60 -26.93
CA GLY A 338 6.10 -11.52 -27.19
C GLY A 338 5.00 -11.37 -26.14
N ILE A 339 5.14 -11.98 -24.96
CA ILE A 339 4.18 -11.83 -23.87
C ILE A 339 4.39 -10.49 -23.18
N GLU A 340 3.31 -9.72 -23.07
CA GLU A 340 3.26 -8.39 -22.44
C GLU A 340 2.33 -8.37 -21.23
N LEU A 341 1.36 -9.30 -21.16
CA LEU A 341 0.31 -9.35 -20.16
C LEU A 341 0.29 -10.72 -19.47
N MET A 342 0.17 -10.70 -18.14
CA MET A 342 0.07 -11.88 -17.30
C MET A 342 -1.29 -11.94 -16.60
N MET A 343 -2.02 -13.02 -16.81
CA MET A 343 -3.21 -13.38 -16.04
C MET A 343 -2.80 -14.08 -14.75
N ILE A 344 -3.10 -13.48 -13.60
CA ILE A 344 -2.85 -14.07 -12.30
C ILE A 344 -4.07 -14.84 -11.84
N VAL A 345 -3.88 -16.13 -11.53
CA VAL A 345 -4.97 -17.06 -11.24
C VAL A 345 -4.73 -17.81 -9.93
N PRO A 346 -5.63 -17.73 -8.94
CA PRO A 346 -5.56 -18.56 -7.74
C PRO A 346 -6.05 -19.99 -8.03
N ILE A 347 -5.24 -21.01 -7.72
CA ILE A 347 -5.60 -22.43 -8.00
C ILE A 347 -6.87 -22.90 -7.29
N GLU A 348 -7.26 -22.24 -6.19
CA GLU A 348 -8.41 -22.69 -5.40
C GLU A 348 -9.76 -22.40 -6.06
N ASN A 349 -9.83 -21.48 -7.02
CA ASN A 349 -11.06 -21.09 -7.67
C ASN A 349 -11.34 -21.98 -8.89
N ALA A 350 -12.28 -22.92 -8.76
CA ALA A 350 -12.61 -23.85 -9.84
C ALA A 350 -13.25 -23.14 -11.05
N LEU A 351 -13.94 -22.02 -10.83
CA LEU A 351 -14.52 -21.19 -11.88
C LEU A 351 -13.51 -20.27 -12.57
N ALA A 352 -12.28 -20.18 -12.08
CA ALA A 352 -11.30 -19.26 -12.67
C ALA A 352 -11.07 -19.58 -14.15
N ASP A 353 -11.04 -18.52 -14.95
CA ASP A 353 -10.70 -18.55 -16.36
C ASP A 353 -9.29 -17.94 -16.55
N PRO A 354 -8.26 -18.75 -16.87
CA PRO A 354 -6.90 -18.27 -17.05
C PRO A 354 -6.69 -17.43 -18.32
N ALA A 355 -7.67 -17.36 -19.21
CA ALA A 355 -7.60 -16.66 -20.49
C ALA A 355 -8.80 -15.74 -20.72
N ASP A 356 -9.36 -15.18 -19.65
CA ASP A 356 -10.55 -14.32 -19.65
C ASP A 356 -10.45 -13.13 -20.61
N ALA A 357 -11.10 -13.28 -21.77
CA ALA A 357 -11.06 -12.31 -22.86
C ALA A 357 -11.68 -10.95 -22.49
N THR A 358 -12.65 -10.92 -21.57
CA THR A 358 -13.30 -9.68 -21.13
C THR A 358 -12.38 -8.90 -20.19
N LEU A 359 -11.74 -9.57 -19.23
CA LEU A 359 -10.78 -8.92 -18.33
C LEU A 359 -9.57 -8.38 -19.10
N ILE A 360 -9.07 -9.15 -20.07
CA ILE A 360 -7.95 -8.75 -20.94
C ILE A 360 -8.34 -7.55 -21.81
N ALA A 361 -9.52 -7.57 -22.44
CA ALA A 361 -10.02 -6.46 -23.27
C ALA A 361 -10.05 -5.14 -22.47
N HIS A 362 -10.65 -5.18 -21.27
CA HIS A 362 -10.73 -4.00 -20.41
C HIS A 362 -9.36 -3.54 -19.93
N HIS A 363 -8.48 -4.46 -19.55
CA HIS A 363 -7.13 -4.10 -19.13
C HIS A 363 -6.40 -3.29 -20.20
N ARG A 364 -6.39 -3.81 -21.44
CA ARG A 364 -5.80 -3.12 -22.61
C ARG A 364 -6.44 -1.77 -22.90
N ALA A 365 -7.77 -1.68 -22.85
CA ALA A 365 -8.49 -0.43 -23.11
C ALA A 365 -8.27 0.62 -22.00
N SER A 366 -8.14 0.18 -20.75
CA SER A 366 -8.04 1.07 -19.59
C SER A 366 -6.67 1.74 -19.45
N GLY A 367 -5.60 1.17 -20.03
CA GLY A 367 -4.23 1.60 -19.79
C GLY A 367 -3.79 1.44 -18.32
N ALA A 368 -4.45 0.55 -17.57
CA ALA A 368 -4.06 0.20 -16.21
C ALA A 368 -2.89 -0.79 -16.22
N GLU A 369 -1.98 -0.69 -15.25
CA GLU A 369 -0.90 -1.67 -15.09
C GLU A 369 -1.39 -2.93 -14.37
N VAL A 370 -2.51 -2.82 -13.65
CA VAL A 370 -3.21 -3.92 -13.00
C VAL A 370 -4.72 -3.73 -13.13
N THR A 371 -5.44 -4.76 -13.56
CA THR A 371 -6.90 -4.81 -13.54
C THR A 371 -7.36 -5.95 -12.65
N ILE A 372 -8.17 -5.64 -11.64
CA ILE A 372 -8.68 -6.60 -10.66
C ILE A 372 -10.02 -7.16 -11.15
N LYS A 373 -10.16 -8.49 -11.12
CA LYS A 373 -11.48 -9.12 -11.24
C LYS A 373 -12.16 -9.13 -9.88
N CYS A 374 -13.30 -8.46 -9.75
CA CYS A 374 -14.06 -8.41 -8.50
C CYS A 374 -15.48 -8.96 -8.68
N VAL A 375 -16.14 -9.21 -7.56
CA VAL A 375 -17.56 -9.59 -7.48
C VAL A 375 -18.28 -8.65 -6.51
N GLU A 376 -19.59 -8.53 -6.64
CA GLU A 376 -20.39 -7.84 -5.62
C GLU A 376 -20.26 -8.55 -4.26
N ARG A 377 -20.12 -7.76 -3.20
CA ARG A 377 -20.01 -8.27 -1.84
C ARG A 377 -21.37 -8.74 -1.34
N LYS A 378 -21.47 -10.02 -0.97
CA LYS A 378 -22.62 -10.57 -0.24
C LYS A 378 -22.29 -10.72 1.24
N ARG A 379 -23.31 -10.81 2.10
CA ARG A 379 -23.13 -11.00 3.56
C ARG A 379 -22.30 -12.24 3.91
N ALA A 380 -22.38 -13.31 3.11
CA ALA A 380 -21.59 -14.52 3.31
C ALA A 380 -20.07 -14.33 3.03
N ASP A 381 -19.64 -13.19 2.47
CA ASP A 381 -18.26 -12.94 2.05
C ASP A 381 -17.45 -12.15 3.09
N GLU A 382 -17.76 -12.30 4.38
CA GLU A 382 -17.05 -11.59 5.45
C GLU A 382 -15.54 -11.83 5.45
N ALA A 383 -15.08 -12.99 4.95
CA ALA A 383 -13.66 -13.37 4.86
C ALA A 383 -12.99 -13.06 3.51
N MET A 384 -13.48 -12.06 2.76
CA MET A 384 -12.87 -11.58 1.52
C MET A 384 -12.42 -10.13 1.65
N GLY A 385 -11.23 -9.84 1.11
CA GLY A 385 -10.75 -8.47 0.97
C GLY A 385 -11.66 -7.64 0.06
N ALA A 386 -11.90 -6.40 0.45
CA ALA A 386 -12.79 -5.47 -0.25
C ALA A 386 -12.00 -4.48 -1.10
N LEU A 387 -12.59 -4.02 -2.20
CA LEU A 387 -12.05 -2.91 -2.99
C LEU A 387 -12.46 -1.59 -2.33
N ILE A 388 -11.46 -0.74 -2.14
CA ILE A 388 -11.59 0.62 -1.61
C ILE A 388 -10.96 1.61 -2.60
N GLU A 389 -11.30 2.88 -2.44
CA GLU A 389 -10.70 3.99 -3.17
C GLU A 389 -9.98 4.89 -2.17
N ARG A 390 -8.73 5.24 -2.47
CA ARG A 390 -7.93 6.21 -1.74
C ARG A 390 -7.36 7.20 -2.75
N GLU A 391 -7.79 8.45 -2.67
CA GLU A 391 -7.41 9.51 -3.62
C GLU A 391 -7.47 9.08 -5.09
N HIS A 392 -8.62 8.54 -5.50
CA HIS A 392 -8.86 8.09 -6.88
C HIS A 392 -8.06 6.88 -7.33
N ARG A 393 -7.42 6.17 -6.40
CA ARG A 393 -6.74 4.90 -6.66
C ARG A 393 -7.47 3.75 -5.99
N ILE A 394 -7.64 2.66 -6.73
CA ILE A 394 -8.24 1.43 -6.22
C ILE A 394 -7.18 0.67 -5.40
N GLU A 395 -7.52 0.33 -4.16
CA GLU A 395 -6.72 -0.52 -3.28
C GLU A 395 -7.55 -1.73 -2.84
N ILE A 396 -6.88 -2.78 -2.35
CA ILE A 396 -7.54 -3.92 -1.71
C ILE A 396 -7.28 -3.83 -0.21
N LEU A 397 -8.36 -3.77 0.58
CA LEU A 397 -8.32 -3.83 2.03
C LEU A 397 -8.66 -5.24 2.48
N GLU A 398 -7.74 -5.91 3.18
CA GLU A 398 -7.98 -7.25 3.70
C GLU A 398 -9.12 -7.30 4.71
N TYR A 399 -9.79 -8.45 4.79
CA TYR A 399 -11.03 -8.59 5.56
C TYR A 399 -10.87 -8.27 7.05
N LEU A 400 -9.68 -8.51 7.61
CA LEU A 400 -9.33 -8.22 9.00
C LEU A 400 -9.27 -6.72 9.32
N TYR A 401 -9.19 -5.87 8.29
CA TYR A 401 -9.11 -4.42 8.44
C TYR A 401 -10.40 -3.70 8.03
N LEU A 402 -11.44 -4.43 7.62
CA LEU A 402 -12.72 -3.84 7.25
C LEU A 402 -13.41 -3.24 8.47
N LYS A 403 -13.94 -2.03 8.30
CA LYS A 403 -14.65 -1.32 9.36
C LYS A 403 -16.11 -1.79 9.40
N SER A 404 -16.60 -2.17 10.58
CA SER A 404 -17.95 -2.71 10.76
C SER A 404 -19.08 -1.72 10.45
N ASN A 405 -18.79 -0.42 10.44
CA ASN A 405 -19.73 0.64 10.13
C ASN A 405 -19.70 1.10 8.66
N GLU A 406 -18.87 0.49 7.81
CA GLU A 406 -18.79 0.81 6.38
C GLU A 406 -19.48 -0.28 5.53
N THR A 407 -20.10 0.13 4.43
CA THR A 407 -20.67 -0.80 3.43
C THR A 407 -19.74 -0.92 2.23
N TYR A 408 -19.04 -2.04 2.15
CA TYR A 408 -18.20 -2.39 1.00
C TYR A 408 -19.02 -3.05 -0.10
N LYS A 409 -18.88 -2.58 -1.34
CA LYS A 409 -19.68 -3.07 -2.49
C LYS A 409 -19.02 -4.21 -3.26
N TYR A 410 -17.69 -4.25 -3.33
CA TYR A 410 -16.97 -5.16 -4.20
C TYR A 410 -15.88 -5.91 -3.43
N ASN A 411 -15.74 -7.19 -3.72
CA ASN A 411 -14.73 -8.07 -3.15
C ASN A 411 -13.73 -8.55 -4.20
N ASN A 412 -12.47 -8.66 -3.78
CA ASN A 412 -11.38 -9.21 -4.57
C ASN A 412 -11.55 -10.74 -4.75
N THR A 413 -11.49 -11.22 -5.99
CA THR A 413 -11.51 -12.66 -6.30
C THR A 413 -10.13 -13.31 -6.25
N GLY A 414 -9.06 -12.50 -6.18
CA GLY A 414 -7.68 -12.94 -6.32
C GLY A 414 -7.21 -13.08 -7.77
N MET A 415 -8.11 -12.90 -8.76
CA MET A 415 -7.74 -12.87 -10.18
C MET A 415 -7.43 -11.44 -10.64
N MET A 416 -6.35 -11.30 -11.41
CA MET A 416 -5.88 -10.01 -11.91
C MET A 416 -5.27 -10.15 -13.31
N ALA A 417 -5.47 -9.17 -14.17
CA ALA A 417 -4.64 -8.96 -15.36
C ALA A 417 -3.55 -7.94 -15.03
N MET A 418 -2.31 -8.20 -15.45
CA MET A 418 -1.16 -7.40 -15.04
C MET A 418 -0.11 -7.27 -16.13
N ASP A 419 0.43 -6.07 -16.31
CA ASP A 419 1.55 -5.84 -17.22
C ASP A 419 2.79 -6.62 -16.76
N LEU A 420 3.42 -7.35 -17.68
CA LEU A 420 4.69 -8.03 -17.43
C LEU A 420 5.78 -7.03 -17.01
N ALA A 421 5.78 -5.84 -17.60
CA ALA A 421 6.69 -4.76 -17.22
C ALA A 421 6.50 -4.33 -15.75
N PHE A 422 5.26 -4.24 -15.29
CA PHE A 422 4.96 -3.95 -13.89
C PHE A 422 5.44 -5.08 -12.97
N MET A 423 5.25 -6.34 -13.35
CA MET A 423 5.79 -7.47 -12.58
C MET A 423 7.32 -7.41 -12.43
N ARG A 424 8.04 -7.05 -13.51
CA ARG A 424 9.50 -6.88 -13.49
C ARG A 424 9.94 -5.74 -12.58
N LYS A 425 9.24 -4.60 -12.61
CA LYS A 425 9.45 -3.49 -11.67
C LYS A 425 9.28 -3.95 -10.22
N MET A 426 8.21 -4.70 -9.95
CA MET A 426 7.88 -5.16 -8.60
C MET A 426 8.82 -6.23 -8.04
N ALA A 427 9.54 -6.96 -8.90
CA ALA A 427 10.57 -7.91 -8.45
C ALA A 427 11.75 -7.22 -7.72
N LEU A 428 11.94 -5.92 -7.92
CA LEU A 428 12.99 -5.11 -7.28
C LEU A 428 12.54 -4.49 -5.95
N VAL A 429 11.26 -4.59 -5.61
CA VAL A 429 10.68 -3.99 -4.41
C VAL A 429 10.55 -5.04 -3.32
N ASP A 430 10.98 -4.72 -2.10
CA ASP A 430 10.69 -5.58 -0.94
C ASP A 430 9.26 -5.27 -0.44
N LEU A 431 8.33 -6.16 -0.77
CA LEU A 431 6.95 -6.05 -0.31
C LEU A 431 6.86 -6.29 1.21
N PRO A 432 5.95 -5.58 1.89
CA PRO A 432 5.81 -5.69 3.34
C PRO A 432 5.47 -7.11 3.77
N LEU A 433 6.04 -7.52 4.90
CA LEU A 433 5.74 -8.80 5.53
C LEU A 433 4.61 -8.62 6.55
N HIS A 434 3.51 -9.35 6.35
CA HIS A 434 2.36 -9.37 7.25
C HIS A 434 2.41 -10.60 8.14
N TRP A 435 2.31 -10.42 9.45
CA TRP A 435 2.27 -11.52 10.41
C TRP A 435 0.84 -11.98 10.64
N VAL A 436 0.47 -13.11 10.05
CA VAL A 436 -0.87 -13.69 10.14
C VAL A 436 -0.87 -14.81 11.18
N GLN A 437 -1.77 -14.71 12.16
CA GLN A 437 -1.97 -15.76 13.15
C GLN A 437 -2.69 -16.96 12.52
N LYS A 438 -2.10 -18.15 12.63
CA LYS A 438 -2.66 -19.42 12.11
C LYS A 438 -2.62 -20.48 13.20
N ASN A 439 -3.65 -21.31 13.24
CA ASN A 439 -3.64 -22.52 14.04
C ASN A 439 -3.00 -23.64 13.23
N ILE A 440 -1.84 -24.14 13.69
CA ILE A 440 -1.13 -25.27 13.09
C ILE A 440 -1.07 -26.36 14.16
N GLN A 441 -1.72 -27.50 13.91
CA GLN A 441 -1.73 -28.66 14.81
C GLN A 441 -2.17 -28.33 16.26
N GLY A 442 -3.15 -27.43 16.41
CA GLY A 442 -3.68 -27.04 17.73
C GLY A 442 -2.87 -25.96 18.44
N GLN A 443 -1.77 -25.48 17.85
CA GLN A 443 -0.97 -24.39 18.40
C GLN A 443 -1.16 -23.10 17.60
N SER A 444 -1.23 -21.99 18.32
CA SER A 444 -1.25 -20.66 17.71
C SER A 444 0.15 -20.28 17.23
N THR A 445 0.27 -19.96 15.95
CA THR A 445 1.54 -19.64 15.30
C THR A 445 1.41 -18.35 14.48
N TRP A 446 2.50 -17.62 14.31
CA TRP A 446 2.57 -16.44 13.46
C TRP A 446 3.31 -16.78 12.19
N LYS A 447 2.67 -16.59 11.05
CA LYS A 447 3.26 -16.82 9.74
C LYS A 447 3.46 -15.49 9.03
N GLY A 448 4.70 -15.20 8.63
CA GLY A 448 5.00 -14.06 7.78
C GLY A 448 4.56 -14.33 6.34
N GLU A 449 3.68 -13.49 5.80
CA GLU A 449 3.19 -13.59 4.42
C GLU A 449 3.29 -12.23 3.71
N ARG A 450 3.71 -12.23 2.46
CA ARG A 450 3.62 -11.10 1.52
C ARG A 450 2.38 -11.26 0.67
N PHE A 451 1.66 -10.17 0.43
CA PHE A 451 0.47 -10.21 -0.40
C PHE A 451 0.70 -9.57 -1.77
N ILE A 452 0.16 -10.22 -2.81
CA ILE A 452 0.31 -9.76 -4.19
C ILE A 452 -0.29 -8.36 -4.40
N PHE A 453 -1.37 -8.03 -3.68
CA PHE A 453 -2.04 -6.74 -3.77
C PHE A 453 -1.29 -5.60 -3.07
N ASP A 454 -0.29 -5.88 -2.23
CA ASP A 454 0.57 -4.83 -1.66
C ASP A 454 1.37 -4.09 -2.75
N ALA A 455 1.48 -4.69 -3.93
CA ALA A 455 2.08 -4.07 -5.09
C ALA A 455 1.23 -2.94 -5.68
N LEU A 456 -0.10 -2.95 -5.48
CA LEU A 456 -1.02 -2.00 -6.12
C LEU A 456 -0.65 -0.54 -5.85
N LYS A 457 -0.10 -0.24 -4.67
CA LYS A 457 0.36 1.11 -4.32
C LYS A 457 1.47 1.64 -5.24
N TYR A 458 2.26 0.76 -5.86
CA TYR A 458 3.36 1.14 -6.76
C TYR A 458 2.92 1.26 -8.23
N THR A 459 1.65 1.01 -8.52
CA THR A 459 1.09 1.17 -9.88
C THR A 459 0.86 2.65 -10.20
N ARG A 460 0.86 2.97 -11.49
CA ARG A 460 0.40 4.26 -12.01
C ARG A 460 -1.12 4.32 -12.05
N LYS A 461 -1.76 3.20 -12.44
CA LYS A 461 -3.21 3.08 -12.58
C LYS A 461 -3.65 1.65 -12.29
N VAL A 462 -4.67 1.52 -11.45
CA VAL A 462 -5.40 0.29 -11.18
C VAL A 462 -6.80 0.42 -11.77
N SER A 463 -7.32 -0.63 -12.38
CA SER A 463 -8.72 -0.74 -12.75
C SER A 463 -9.35 -1.98 -12.10
N ALA A 464 -10.67 -2.09 -12.17
CA ALA A 464 -11.40 -3.25 -11.70
C ALA A 464 -12.58 -3.53 -12.63
N VAL A 465 -12.99 -4.79 -12.74
CA VAL A 465 -14.17 -5.23 -13.48
C VAL A 465 -15.01 -6.13 -12.59
N CYS A 466 -16.30 -5.84 -12.48
CA CYS A 466 -17.24 -6.58 -11.64
C CYS A 466 -17.94 -7.67 -12.45
N TYR A 467 -17.87 -8.90 -11.94
CA TYR A 467 -18.52 -10.08 -12.53
C TYR A 467 -19.58 -10.64 -11.58
N PRO A 468 -20.60 -11.34 -12.13
CA PRO A 468 -21.46 -12.22 -11.37
C PRO A 468 -20.61 -13.31 -10.72
N ARG A 469 -20.85 -13.55 -9.43
CA ARG A 469 -20.06 -14.50 -8.63
C ARG A 469 -20.11 -15.90 -9.22
N GLU A 470 -21.32 -16.32 -9.56
CA GLU A 470 -21.65 -17.63 -10.11
C GLU A 470 -20.93 -17.95 -11.43
N LEU A 471 -20.39 -16.95 -12.12
CA LEU A 471 -19.64 -17.14 -13.37
C LEU A 471 -18.13 -17.21 -13.16
N CYS A 472 -17.60 -16.70 -12.05
CA CYS A 472 -16.15 -16.47 -11.95
C CYS A 472 -15.52 -16.79 -10.60
N TYR A 473 -16.29 -17.07 -9.55
CA TYR A 473 -15.74 -17.23 -8.21
C TYR A 473 -16.43 -18.32 -7.39
N ALA A 474 -15.76 -19.47 -7.29
CA ALA A 474 -16.14 -20.56 -6.40
C ALA A 474 -14.87 -21.24 -5.84
N PRO A 475 -14.25 -20.67 -4.78
CA PRO A 475 -13.04 -21.22 -4.20
C PRO A 475 -13.32 -22.48 -3.38
N LEU A 476 -12.64 -23.59 -3.69
CA LEU A 476 -12.69 -24.82 -2.90
C LEU A 476 -11.82 -24.67 -1.65
N LYS A 477 -12.44 -24.40 -0.49
CA LYS A 477 -11.73 -24.25 0.81
C LYS A 477 -11.93 -25.46 1.72
N SER A 478 -13.08 -26.12 1.66
CA SER A 478 -13.39 -27.39 2.33
C SER A 478 -14.19 -28.30 1.41
N LEU A 479 -14.22 -29.60 1.73
CA LEU A 479 -14.97 -30.59 0.95
C LEU A 479 -16.49 -30.41 1.03
N ASP A 480 -17.00 -29.75 2.08
CA ASP A 480 -18.43 -29.46 2.23
C ASP A 480 -18.98 -28.54 1.12
N GLN A 481 -18.09 -27.81 0.43
CA GLN A 481 -18.45 -26.89 -0.65
C GLN A 481 -18.47 -27.58 -2.02
N LEU A 482 -18.10 -28.85 -2.10
CA LEU A 482 -17.86 -29.54 -3.37
C LEU A 482 -19.10 -29.56 -4.26
N SER A 483 -20.25 -29.98 -3.75
CA SER A 483 -21.49 -30.08 -4.54
C SER A 483 -21.98 -28.73 -5.07
N GLU A 484 -21.78 -27.64 -4.32
CA GLU A 484 -22.12 -26.29 -4.80
C GLU A 484 -21.21 -25.87 -5.96
N ILE A 485 -19.91 -26.11 -5.82
CA ILE A 485 -18.90 -25.80 -6.85
C ILE A 485 -19.16 -26.63 -8.11
N GLU A 486 -19.49 -27.91 -7.96
CA GLU A 486 -19.86 -28.82 -9.04
C GLU A 486 -21.07 -28.31 -9.82
N ALA A 487 -22.13 -27.89 -9.13
CA ALA A 487 -23.32 -27.33 -9.77
C ALA A 487 -23.07 -25.98 -10.47
N LEU A 488 -22.10 -25.19 -10.00
CA LEU A 488 -21.70 -23.95 -10.67
C LEU A 488 -20.86 -24.22 -11.92
N LEU A 489 -19.92 -25.17 -11.87
CA LEU A 489 -19.11 -25.56 -13.03
C LEU A 489 -19.97 -26.04 -14.20
N GLU A 490 -21.00 -26.85 -13.93
CA GLU A 490 -21.94 -27.33 -14.95
C GLU A 490 -22.69 -26.21 -15.69
N ARG A 491 -22.79 -25.01 -15.10
CA ARG A 491 -23.46 -23.86 -15.74
C ARG A 491 -22.52 -23.05 -16.64
N VAL A 492 -21.22 -23.22 -16.47
CA VAL A 492 -20.18 -22.44 -17.15
C VAL A 492 -19.48 -23.26 -18.25
N ILE A 493 -19.55 -24.60 -18.16
CA ILE A 493 -19.23 -25.54 -19.24
C ILE A 493 -20.39 -25.55 -20.24
#